data_AF-A0A964TAP2-F1
#
_entry.id   AF-A0A964TAP2-F1
#
_cell.length_a   1.000
_cell.length_b   1.000
_cell.length_c   1.000
_cell.angle_alpha   90.00
_cell.angle_beta   90.00
_cell.angle_gamma   90.00
#
_symmetry.space_group_name_H-M   'P 1'
#
loop_
_entity.id
_entity.type
_entity.pdbx_description
1 polymer ?
#
loop_
_entity_poly.entity_id
_entity_poly.type
_entity_poly.pdbx_seq_one_letter_code
_entity_poly.pdbx_strand_id
1 'polypeptide(L)'
;MKKELFLVAFIGFLIWNCKQQADAAKPKVDELVTEAKTTSQIPSIVEELFEFANVSHTATTDINELMLFKEIDQKELIHEIDMDRAVSLYKQLMKRKESTSFPIFEIKGAETAILSIQGIGYGGAIWAKVLVDKNTLEIKKIAFDHKAESEGYGAAMTGASFENQFVGNTIDFDKNNFRLERQIEKRTDDGSIVEGISGATMTSEAVVEMVNIGLRRYKAYLLGH
;
A
#
# COMPACT_ATOMS: atom_id res chain seq x y z
N MET A 1 -36.58 60.58 53.10
CA MET A 1 -37.44 61.74 52.81
C MET A 1 -38.32 61.41 51.62
N LYS A 2 -39.66 61.51 51.80
CA LYS A 2 -40.75 61.92 50.88
C LYS A 2 -40.62 61.50 49.39
N LYS A 3 -41.62 61.00 48.68
CA LYS A 3 -43.10 60.83 48.79
C LYS A 3 -43.46 60.04 47.50
N GLU A 4 -44.33 59.02 47.54
CA GLU A 4 -45.75 59.05 47.08
C GLU A 4 -45.89 59.52 45.60
N LEU A 5 -46.67 58.93 44.68
CA LEU A 5 -48.06 58.48 44.80
C LEU A 5 -48.56 57.98 43.41
N PHE A 6 -49.23 56.82 43.36
CA PHE A 6 -50.51 56.50 42.66
C PHE A 6 -50.63 56.60 41.12
N LEU A 7 -51.53 55.92 40.40
CA LEU A 7 -52.56 54.85 40.56
C LEU A 7 -53.26 54.80 39.17
N VAL A 8 -53.71 53.67 38.62
CA VAL A 8 -55.12 53.18 38.51
C VAL A 8 -55.06 52.12 37.38
N ALA A 9 -55.21 50.80 37.58
CA ALA A 9 -56.36 49.95 37.95
C ALA A 9 -57.38 49.68 36.82
N PHE A 10 -57.60 48.40 36.48
CA PHE A 10 -58.86 47.76 36.03
C PHE A 10 -58.59 46.23 35.91
N ILE A 11 -58.92 45.40 36.92
CA ILE A 11 -60.18 44.66 37.15
C ILE A 11 -60.60 43.76 35.98
N GLY A 12 -60.68 42.45 36.23
CA GLY A 12 -61.43 41.53 35.37
C GLY A 12 -61.09 40.04 35.56
N PHE A 13 -61.75 39.39 36.52
CA PHE A 13 -61.86 37.94 36.68
C PHE A 13 -62.33 37.24 35.40
N LEU A 14 -61.89 35.99 35.15
CA LEU A 14 -62.78 34.85 34.92
C LEU A 14 -61.99 33.53 34.90
N ILE A 15 -62.49 32.60 35.68
CA ILE A 15 -62.03 31.23 35.90
C ILE A 15 -62.62 30.38 34.76
N TRP A 16 -61.83 29.52 34.11
CA TRP A 16 -62.38 28.24 33.67
C TRP A 16 -61.30 27.17 33.55
N ASN A 17 -61.56 26.09 34.28
CA ASN A 17 -60.87 24.82 34.31
C ASN A 17 -61.56 23.89 33.31
N CYS A 18 -60.86 23.28 32.34
CA CYS A 18 -61.31 22.01 31.78
C CYS A 18 -60.18 21.20 31.15
N LYS A 19 -60.01 19.99 31.67
CA LYS A 19 -59.24 18.86 31.15
C LYS A 19 -59.59 18.51 29.70
N GLN A 20 -58.58 18.11 28.92
CA GLN A 20 -58.59 17.08 27.85
C GLN A 20 -57.11 16.86 27.44
N GLN A 21 -56.45 15.80 27.90
CA GLN A 21 -56.35 14.43 27.36
C GLN A 21 -55.62 14.31 26.01
N ALA A 22 -54.58 13.46 26.05
CA ALA A 22 -53.86 12.76 24.98
C ALA A 22 -52.95 13.60 24.06
N ASP A 23 -51.68 13.70 24.48
CA ASP A 23 -50.59 13.78 23.50
C ASP A 23 -50.57 12.47 22.71
N ALA A 24 -50.94 12.56 21.45
CA ALA A 24 -50.82 11.47 20.50
C ALA A 24 -49.33 11.14 20.31
N ALA A 25 -48.96 9.93 20.70
CA ALA A 25 -47.69 9.32 20.34
C ALA A 25 -47.53 9.35 18.81
N LYS A 26 -46.60 10.17 18.32
CA LYS A 26 -46.12 10.05 16.94
C LYS A 26 -45.34 8.73 16.83
N PRO A 27 -45.58 7.90 15.80
CA PRO A 27 -44.89 6.64 15.67
C PRO A 27 -43.40 6.90 15.48
N LYS A 28 -42.56 6.18 16.23
CA LYS A 28 -41.17 5.94 15.84
C LYS A 28 -41.24 5.19 14.52
N VAL A 29 -41.03 5.91 13.42
CA VAL A 29 -40.63 5.25 12.18
C VAL A 29 -39.20 4.80 12.46
N ASP A 30 -39.05 3.48 12.65
CA ASP A 30 -37.76 2.83 12.53
C ASP A 30 -37.18 3.28 11.20
N GLU A 31 -36.23 4.20 11.27
CA GLU A 31 -35.30 4.46 10.19
C GLU A 31 -34.46 3.20 10.12
N LEU A 32 -34.98 2.22 9.38
CA LEU A 32 -34.20 1.17 8.75
C LEU A 32 -33.10 1.89 8.01
N VAL A 33 -31.94 2.02 8.68
CA VAL A 33 -30.65 2.27 8.06
C VAL A 33 -30.52 1.15 7.05
N THR A 34 -30.99 1.45 5.84
CA THR A 34 -30.82 0.59 4.69
C THR A 34 -29.34 0.72 4.42
N GLU A 35 -28.58 -0.30 4.84
CA GLU A 35 -27.18 -0.46 4.46
C GLU A 35 -27.08 -0.14 2.97
N ALA A 36 -26.50 1.01 2.67
CA ALA A 36 -26.13 1.34 1.32
C ALA A 36 -25.14 0.25 0.91
N LYS A 37 -25.61 -0.65 0.05
CA LYS A 37 -24.81 -1.62 -0.67
C LYS A 37 -23.75 -0.83 -1.45
N THR A 38 -22.60 -0.60 -0.83
CA THR A 38 -21.41 -0.14 -1.54
C THR A 38 -21.13 -1.22 -2.57
N THR A 39 -21.32 -0.91 -3.85
CA THR A 39 -20.82 -1.73 -4.95
C THR A 39 -19.33 -1.94 -4.71
N SER A 40 -18.97 -3.11 -4.19
CA SER A 40 -17.62 -3.48 -3.77
C SER A 40 -16.73 -3.60 -5.00
N GLN A 41 -16.21 -2.47 -5.46
CA GLN A 41 -15.23 -2.44 -6.54
C GLN A 41 -13.85 -2.76 -5.95
N ILE A 42 -13.14 -3.67 -6.60
CA ILE A 42 -11.76 -4.06 -6.26
C ILE A 42 -10.92 -2.77 -6.19
N PRO A 43 -10.13 -2.54 -5.11
CA PRO A 43 -9.27 -1.36 -5.04
C PRO A 43 -8.31 -1.30 -6.23
N SER A 44 -8.13 -0.13 -6.85
CA SER A 44 -7.26 0.04 -8.03
C SER A 44 -5.82 -0.47 -7.85
N ILE A 45 -5.29 -0.45 -6.62
CA ILE A 45 -3.97 -1.02 -6.33
C ILE A 45 -3.98 -2.55 -6.47
N VAL A 46 -5.07 -3.21 -6.06
CA VAL A 46 -5.20 -4.66 -6.19
C VAL A 46 -5.35 -5.05 -7.66
N GLU A 47 -6.11 -4.28 -8.44
CA GLU A 47 -6.18 -4.42 -9.90
C GLU A 47 -4.79 -4.34 -10.56
N GLU A 48 -4.02 -3.32 -10.19
CA GLU A 48 -2.64 -3.15 -10.68
C GLU A 48 -1.74 -4.35 -10.31
N LEU A 49 -1.90 -4.90 -9.09
CA LEU A 49 -1.14 -6.09 -8.66
C LEU A 49 -1.58 -7.36 -9.41
N PHE A 50 -2.86 -7.51 -9.71
CA PHE A 50 -3.35 -8.60 -10.54
C PHE A 50 -2.83 -8.51 -11.97
N GLU A 51 -2.88 -7.33 -12.59
CA GLU A 51 -2.28 -7.11 -13.91
C GLU A 51 -0.77 -7.38 -13.87
N PHE A 52 -0.08 -6.89 -12.86
CA PHE A 52 1.36 -7.10 -12.70
C PHE A 52 1.71 -8.59 -12.65
N ALA A 53 0.95 -9.39 -11.91
CA ALA A 53 1.14 -10.84 -11.76
C ALA A 53 0.40 -11.70 -12.79
N ASN A 54 -0.27 -11.11 -13.79
CA ASN A 54 -1.11 -11.80 -14.78
C ASN A 54 -2.22 -12.67 -14.16
N VAL A 55 -2.80 -12.23 -13.05
CA VAL A 55 -3.91 -12.93 -12.37
C VAL A 55 -5.23 -12.58 -13.06
N SER A 56 -5.81 -13.57 -13.74
CA SER A 56 -7.13 -13.42 -14.36
C SER A 56 -8.21 -13.40 -13.28
N HIS A 57 -9.11 -12.42 -13.36
CA HIS A 57 -10.21 -12.25 -12.41
C HIS A 57 -11.42 -11.60 -13.09
N THR A 58 -12.55 -11.57 -12.38
CA THR A 58 -13.77 -10.88 -12.81
C THR A 58 -14.21 -9.90 -11.72
N ALA A 59 -15.11 -8.97 -12.06
CA ALA A 59 -15.64 -8.00 -11.11
C ALA A 59 -16.39 -8.62 -9.90
N THR A 60 -16.73 -9.91 -9.95
CA THR A 60 -17.43 -10.63 -8.88
C THR A 60 -16.55 -11.64 -8.14
N THR A 61 -15.27 -11.78 -8.53
CA THR A 61 -14.37 -12.75 -7.90
C THR A 61 -14.03 -12.32 -6.47
N ASP A 62 -14.08 -13.25 -5.52
CA ASP A 62 -13.57 -12.98 -4.17
C ASP A 62 -12.04 -12.88 -4.22
N ILE A 63 -11.53 -11.70 -3.90
CA ILE A 63 -10.09 -11.40 -3.89
C ILE A 63 -9.35 -12.37 -2.97
N ASN A 64 -9.95 -12.77 -1.85
CA ASN A 64 -9.32 -13.68 -0.89
C ASN A 64 -9.19 -15.10 -1.44
N GLU A 65 -9.93 -15.48 -2.50
CA GLU A 65 -9.72 -16.75 -3.20
C GLU A 65 -8.51 -16.71 -4.14
N LEU A 66 -8.07 -15.52 -4.55
CA LEU A 66 -6.96 -15.33 -5.48
C LEU A 66 -5.67 -14.88 -4.82
N MET A 67 -5.74 -14.23 -3.67
CA MET A 67 -4.57 -13.60 -3.04
C MET A 67 -4.63 -13.69 -1.52
N LEU A 68 -3.48 -13.99 -0.90
CA LEU A 68 -3.25 -13.83 0.52
C LEU A 68 -2.45 -12.55 0.76
N PHE A 69 -2.82 -11.82 1.81
CA PHE A 69 -2.18 -10.59 2.21
C PHE A 69 -1.36 -10.82 3.47
N LYS A 70 -0.08 -10.48 3.42
CA LYS A 70 0.83 -10.57 4.56
C LYS A 70 1.59 -9.25 4.71
N GLU A 71 2.13 -8.99 5.89
CA GLU A 71 3.17 -7.97 6.09
C GLU A 71 4.44 -8.61 6.63
N ILE A 72 5.58 -8.04 6.27
CA ILE A 72 6.85 -8.22 6.97
C ILE A 72 7.14 -6.96 7.79
N ASP A 73 7.34 -7.13 9.10
CA ASP A 73 7.62 -6.02 10.00
C ASP A 73 9.14 -5.71 10.10
N GLN A 74 9.49 -4.72 10.94
CA GLN A 74 10.88 -4.31 11.15
C GLN A 74 11.78 -5.40 11.75
N LYS A 75 11.18 -6.42 12.37
CA LYS A 75 11.88 -7.58 12.96
C LYS A 75 11.87 -8.77 12.00
N GLU A 76 11.46 -8.56 10.76
CA GLU A 76 11.36 -9.58 9.71
C GLU A 76 10.35 -10.69 10.03
N LEU A 77 9.40 -10.41 10.92
CA LEU A 77 8.31 -11.33 11.23
C LEU A 77 7.17 -11.17 10.23
N ILE A 78 6.58 -12.30 9.86
CA ILE A 78 5.49 -12.38 8.89
C ILE A 78 4.17 -12.49 9.62
N HIS A 79 3.24 -11.59 9.31
CA HIS A 79 1.88 -11.60 9.83
C HIS A 79 0.89 -11.65 8.67
N GLU A 80 -0.13 -12.50 8.75
CA GLU A 80 -1.27 -12.42 7.85
C GLU A 80 -2.14 -11.22 8.25
N ILE A 81 -2.60 -10.46 7.25
CA ILE A 81 -3.35 -9.23 7.43
C ILE A 81 -4.52 -9.18 6.44
N ASP A 82 -5.46 -8.25 6.65
CA ASP A 82 -6.50 -8.00 5.68
C ASP A 82 -6.01 -7.15 4.48
N MET A 83 -6.82 -7.13 3.43
CA MET A 83 -6.56 -6.38 2.20
C MET A 83 -6.41 -4.87 2.46
N ASP A 84 -7.25 -4.30 3.32
CA ASP A 84 -7.25 -2.85 3.58
C ASP A 84 -5.94 -2.41 4.23
N ARG A 85 -5.42 -3.20 5.17
CA ARG A 85 -4.11 -3.01 5.77
C ARG A 85 -3.00 -3.14 4.74
N ALA A 86 -3.03 -4.17 3.89
CA ALA A 86 -2.01 -4.38 2.87
C ALA A 86 -1.97 -3.22 1.85
N VAL A 87 -3.13 -2.79 1.36
CA VAL A 87 -3.27 -1.62 0.48
C VAL A 87 -2.78 -0.35 1.18
N SER A 88 -3.09 -0.17 2.46
CA SER A 88 -2.60 0.97 3.24
C SER A 88 -1.08 0.99 3.36
N LEU A 89 -0.45 -0.15 3.64
CA LEU A 89 1.01 -0.27 3.69
C LEU A 89 1.65 0.04 2.34
N TYR A 90 1.10 -0.48 1.24
CA TYR A 90 1.60 -0.22 -0.10
C TYR A 90 1.51 1.26 -0.46
N LYS A 91 0.41 1.94 -0.14
CA LYS A 91 0.29 3.41 -0.27
C LYS A 91 1.28 4.18 0.59
N GLN A 92 1.61 3.67 1.77
CA GLN A 92 2.58 4.32 2.67
C GLN A 92 4.01 4.23 2.12
N LEU A 93 4.37 3.09 1.52
CA LEU A 93 5.61 2.88 0.78
C LEU A 93 5.83 3.95 -0.30
N MET A 94 4.79 4.32 -1.05
CA MET A 94 4.91 5.36 -2.10
C MET A 94 5.15 6.78 -1.54
N LYS A 95 4.69 7.04 -0.32
CA LYS A 95 4.64 8.40 0.25
C LYS A 95 5.82 8.72 1.16
N ARG A 96 6.21 7.75 1.99
CA ARG A 96 7.25 7.87 3.02
C ARG A 96 8.63 7.78 2.39
N LYS A 97 9.63 8.34 3.07
CA LYS A 97 11.04 8.10 2.73
C LYS A 97 11.51 6.73 3.20
N GLU A 98 10.94 6.26 4.32
CA GLU A 98 11.28 4.99 4.93
C GLU A 98 10.02 4.38 5.56
N SER A 99 9.72 3.15 5.15
CA SER A 99 8.62 2.34 5.66
C SER A 99 9.14 1.30 6.65
N THR A 100 8.32 1.04 7.67
CA THR A 100 8.66 0.13 8.77
C THR A 100 8.10 -1.28 8.56
N SER A 101 7.05 -1.42 7.75
CA SER A 101 6.50 -2.71 7.31
C SER A 101 6.25 -2.67 5.82
N PHE A 102 6.34 -3.84 5.19
CA PHE A 102 6.13 -4.00 3.75
C PHE A 102 5.07 -5.06 3.50
N PRO A 103 4.09 -4.81 2.61
CA PRO A 103 3.12 -5.81 2.26
C PRO A 103 3.75 -6.87 1.33
N ILE A 104 3.27 -8.09 1.50
CA ILE A 104 3.52 -9.24 0.63
C ILE A 104 2.16 -9.69 0.10
N PHE A 105 2.09 -9.89 -1.22
CA PHE A 105 0.89 -10.34 -1.89
C PHE A 105 1.15 -11.71 -2.50
N GLU A 106 0.69 -12.76 -1.83
CA GLU A 106 0.91 -14.13 -2.25
C GLU A 106 -0.24 -14.59 -3.15
N ILE A 107 0.07 -15.05 -4.35
CA ILE A 107 -0.94 -15.45 -5.34
C ILE A 107 -1.36 -16.87 -5.02
N LYS A 108 -2.66 -17.12 -4.86
CA LYS A 108 -3.17 -18.47 -4.61
C LYS A 108 -3.17 -19.28 -5.91
N GLY A 109 -2.74 -20.54 -5.83
CA GLY A 109 -2.69 -21.44 -6.98
C GLY A 109 -1.53 -21.20 -7.94
N ALA A 110 -0.72 -20.16 -7.71
CA ALA A 110 0.58 -19.96 -8.33
C ALA A 110 1.61 -19.92 -7.20
N GLU A 111 2.75 -20.61 -7.32
CA GLU A 111 3.81 -20.56 -6.31
C GLU A 111 4.60 -19.25 -6.43
N THR A 112 3.90 -18.11 -6.41
CA THR A 112 4.46 -16.78 -6.63
C THR A 112 3.97 -15.78 -5.59
N ALA A 113 4.80 -14.79 -5.31
CA ALA A 113 4.44 -13.66 -4.45
C ALA A 113 4.99 -12.36 -5.01
N ILE A 114 4.26 -11.26 -4.80
CA ILE A 114 4.74 -9.90 -5.04
C ILE A 114 5.33 -9.37 -3.73
N LEU A 115 6.61 -9.05 -3.78
CA LEU A 115 7.38 -8.43 -2.70
C LEU A 115 7.48 -6.92 -2.96
N SER A 116 7.40 -6.12 -1.90
CA SER A 116 7.49 -4.65 -1.99
C SER A 116 8.78 -4.16 -1.37
N ILE A 117 9.65 -3.53 -2.15
CA ILE A 117 10.94 -2.99 -1.66
C ILE A 117 10.98 -1.46 -1.83
N GLN A 118 11.73 -0.78 -0.98
CA GLN A 118 11.86 0.69 -0.99
C GLN A 118 13.30 1.10 -0.71
N GLY A 119 13.71 2.20 -1.34
CA GLY A 119 14.97 2.87 -1.12
C GLY A 119 14.84 4.38 -1.31
N ILE A 120 15.99 5.05 -1.34
CA ILE A 120 16.08 6.50 -1.54
C ILE A 120 17.01 6.76 -2.72
N GLY A 121 16.43 7.19 -3.84
CA GLY A 121 17.14 7.69 -5.00
C GLY A 121 17.64 9.13 -4.80
N TYR A 122 18.11 9.74 -5.88
CA TYR A 122 18.63 11.11 -5.86
C TYR A 122 17.53 12.14 -5.58
N GLY A 123 16.39 12.04 -6.26
CA GLY A 123 15.24 12.94 -6.17
C GLY A 123 14.28 12.59 -5.04
N GLY A 124 14.30 11.37 -4.50
CA GLY A 124 13.47 10.99 -3.36
C GLY A 124 13.27 9.50 -3.19
N ALA A 125 12.13 9.13 -2.59
CA ALA A 125 11.78 7.73 -2.40
C ALA A 125 11.63 7.03 -3.76
N ILE A 126 12.18 5.82 -3.84
CA ILE A 126 12.06 4.88 -4.95
C ILE A 126 11.53 3.56 -4.38
N TRP A 127 10.78 2.79 -5.17
CA TRP A 127 10.27 1.49 -4.74
C TRP A 127 10.14 0.54 -5.91
N ALA A 128 9.97 -0.74 -5.60
CA ALA A 128 9.66 -1.75 -6.60
C ALA A 128 8.64 -2.77 -6.11
N LYS A 129 7.82 -3.26 -7.04
CA LYS A 129 7.10 -4.53 -6.93
C LYS A 129 7.95 -5.62 -7.57
N VAL A 130 8.19 -6.72 -6.88
CA VAL A 130 8.99 -7.84 -7.39
C VAL A 130 8.14 -9.11 -7.35
N LEU A 131 7.76 -9.65 -8.51
CA LEU A 131 7.11 -10.94 -8.61
C LEU A 131 8.17 -12.03 -8.57
N VAL A 132 8.12 -12.88 -7.55
CA VAL A 132 9.09 -13.95 -7.32
C VAL A 132 8.38 -15.29 -7.35
N ASP A 133 9.01 -16.29 -7.98
CA ASP A 133 8.65 -17.70 -7.81
C ASP A 133 9.21 -18.18 -6.47
N LYS A 134 8.33 -18.63 -5.58
CA LYS A 134 8.68 -19.00 -4.20
C LYS A 134 9.49 -20.31 -4.14
N ASN A 135 9.36 -21.18 -5.14
CA ASN A 135 10.09 -22.45 -5.18
C ASN A 135 11.49 -22.28 -5.75
N THR A 136 11.62 -21.52 -6.84
CA THR A 136 12.91 -21.34 -7.52
C THR A 136 13.66 -20.10 -7.08
N LEU A 137 13.00 -19.21 -6.32
CA LEU A 137 13.49 -17.88 -5.93
C LEU A 137 13.80 -16.98 -7.13
N GLU A 138 13.27 -17.28 -8.30
CA GLU A 138 13.49 -16.53 -9.54
C GLU A 138 12.63 -15.26 -9.56
N ILE A 139 13.23 -14.13 -9.90
CA ILE A 139 12.52 -12.88 -10.20
C ILE A 139 11.83 -13.04 -11.56
N LYS A 140 10.51 -13.21 -11.55
CA LYS A 140 9.69 -13.37 -12.76
C LYS A 140 9.36 -12.02 -13.41
N LYS A 141 9.24 -10.97 -12.60
CA LYS A 141 8.96 -9.60 -13.04
C LYS A 141 9.38 -8.61 -11.96
N ILE A 142 9.84 -7.44 -12.36
CA ILE A 142 10.05 -6.31 -11.46
C ILE A 142 9.46 -5.05 -12.11
N ALA A 143 8.86 -4.17 -11.31
CA ALA A 143 8.46 -2.84 -11.76
C ALA A 143 8.93 -1.80 -10.77
N PHE A 144 9.66 -0.80 -11.24
CA PHE A 144 10.17 0.30 -10.43
C PHE A 144 9.26 1.53 -10.54
N ASP A 145 9.27 2.35 -9.51
CA ASP A 145 8.57 3.63 -9.49
C ASP A 145 9.25 4.58 -8.49
N HIS A 146 8.91 5.87 -8.56
CA HIS A 146 9.52 6.91 -7.76
C HIS A 146 8.58 8.03 -7.40
N LYS A 147 8.95 8.73 -6.34
CA LYS A 147 8.27 9.94 -5.92
C LYS A 147 8.64 11.17 -6.77
N ALA A 148 9.92 11.32 -7.13
CA ALA A 148 10.43 12.58 -7.65
C ALA A 148 11.78 12.47 -8.40
N GLU A 149 12.13 11.31 -8.94
CA GLU A 149 13.27 11.25 -9.88
C GLU A 149 12.97 12.08 -11.14
N SER A 150 14.00 12.66 -11.73
CA SER A 150 13.84 13.53 -12.90
C SER A 150 13.62 12.71 -14.18
N GLU A 151 12.64 13.14 -14.99
CA GLU A 151 12.37 12.61 -16.34
C GLU A 151 13.62 12.70 -17.23
N GLY A 152 13.85 11.67 -18.03
CA GLY A 152 15.05 11.54 -18.88
C GLY A 152 16.36 11.25 -18.13
N TYR A 153 16.31 11.13 -16.79
CA TYR A 153 17.42 10.71 -15.93
C TYR A 153 16.95 9.56 -15.04
N GLY A 154 16.91 9.73 -13.72
CA GLY A 154 16.59 8.66 -12.77
C GLY A 154 15.22 8.00 -12.99
N ALA A 155 14.24 8.74 -13.53
CA ALA A 155 12.93 8.19 -13.86
C ALA A 155 12.98 7.07 -14.91
N ALA A 156 14.04 7.01 -15.73
CA ALA A 156 14.21 5.95 -16.72
C ALA A 156 14.29 4.53 -16.12
N MET A 157 14.46 4.39 -14.80
CA MET A 157 14.39 3.10 -14.13
C MET A 157 13.03 2.40 -14.25
N THR A 158 11.94 3.13 -14.49
CA THR A 158 10.59 2.55 -14.70
C THR A 158 10.39 2.00 -16.11
N GLY A 159 11.43 2.06 -16.95
CA GLY A 159 11.42 1.55 -18.31
C GLY A 159 11.74 0.07 -18.37
N ALA A 160 11.03 -0.66 -19.24
CA ALA A 160 11.24 -2.10 -19.44
C ALA A 160 12.69 -2.48 -19.76
N SER A 161 13.46 -1.62 -20.45
CA SER A 161 14.87 -1.89 -20.75
C SER A 161 15.74 -1.97 -19.49
N PHE A 162 15.41 -1.21 -18.45
CA PHE A 162 16.10 -1.26 -17.17
C PHE A 162 15.56 -2.40 -16.29
N GLU A 163 14.23 -2.52 -16.19
CA GLU A 163 13.55 -3.57 -15.40
C GLU A 163 13.93 -4.99 -15.84
N ASN A 164 14.03 -5.25 -17.15
CA ASN A 164 14.32 -6.58 -17.67
C ASN A 164 15.73 -7.08 -17.34
N GLN A 165 16.64 -6.22 -16.88
CA GLN A 165 17.99 -6.63 -16.46
C GLN A 165 17.99 -7.45 -15.17
N PHE A 166 16.90 -7.37 -14.38
CA PHE A 166 16.75 -8.11 -13.12
C PHE A 166 16.02 -9.45 -13.30
N VAL A 167 15.19 -9.57 -14.35
CA VAL A 167 14.31 -10.72 -14.58
C VAL A 167 15.12 -11.98 -14.90
N GLY A 168 14.67 -13.13 -14.40
CA GLY A 168 15.31 -14.43 -14.56
C GLY A 168 16.46 -14.70 -13.58
N ASN A 169 16.84 -13.73 -12.75
CA ASN A 169 17.81 -13.95 -11.69
C ASN A 169 17.17 -14.69 -10.50
N THR A 170 17.87 -15.69 -10.00
CA THR A 170 17.54 -16.35 -8.73
C THR A 170 18.11 -15.55 -7.56
N ILE A 171 17.30 -15.31 -6.55
CA ILE A 171 17.69 -14.57 -5.35
C ILE A 171 18.63 -15.42 -4.50
N ASP A 172 19.85 -14.93 -4.31
CA ASP A 172 20.81 -15.36 -3.30
C ASP A 172 20.73 -14.40 -2.11
N PHE A 173 20.47 -14.97 -0.92
CA PHE A 173 20.29 -14.18 0.30
C PHE A 173 21.60 -13.90 1.05
N ASP A 174 22.70 -14.56 0.68
CA ASP A 174 23.97 -14.49 1.39
C ASP A 174 24.99 -13.55 0.71
N LYS A 175 24.62 -12.97 -0.43
CA LYS A 175 25.43 -12.00 -1.17
C LYS A 175 24.59 -10.92 -1.88
N ASN A 176 25.26 -10.08 -2.68
CA ASN A 176 24.57 -9.18 -3.59
C ASN A 176 24.22 -9.92 -4.89
N ASN A 177 22.97 -9.78 -5.31
CA ASN A 177 22.47 -10.36 -6.55
C ASN A 177 22.84 -9.52 -7.77
N PHE A 178 23.02 -8.22 -7.57
CA PHE A 178 23.23 -7.25 -8.65
C PHE A 178 24.37 -6.29 -8.32
N ARG A 179 25.09 -5.86 -9.36
CA ARG A 179 26.11 -4.82 -9.29
C ARG A 179 26.07 -3.95 -10.54
N LEU A 180 26.48 -2.69 -10.44
CA LEU A 180 26.56 -1.84 -11.63
C LEU A 180 27.78 -2.18 -12.48
N GLU A 181 27.65 -2.09 -13.80
CA GLU A 181 28.74 -2.33 -14.76
C GLU A 181 30.00 -1.51 -14.44
N ARG A 182 29.84 -0.24 -14.03
CA ARG A 182 30.98 0.61 -13.67
C ARG A 182 31.76 0.13 -12.43
N GLN A 183 31.23 -0.81 -11.66
CA GLN A 183 31.87 -1.37 -10.46
C GLN A 183 32.72 -2.64 -10.75
N ILE A 184 32.90 -3.03 -12.03
CA ILE A 184 33.65 -4.23 -12.46
C ILE A 184 35.09 -4.30 -11.89
N GLU A 185 35.69 -3.18 -11.50
CA GLU A 185 37.04 -3.18 -10.90
C GLU A 185 37.12 -3.90 -9.54
N LYS A 186 35.99 -4.11 -8.85
CA LYS A 186 35.93 -4.91 -7.62
C LYS A 186 35.81 -6.40 -7.96
N ARG A 187 36.97 -7.04 -8.19
CA ARG A 187 37.17 -8.44 -8.64
C ARG A 187 36.51 -9.56 -7.80
N THR A 188 35.73 -9.24 -6.77
CA THR A 188 35.17 -10.21 -5.81
C THR A 188 33.65 -10.20 -5.72
N ASP A 189 32.96 -9.29 -6.43
CA ASP A 189 31.50 -9.28 -6.47
C ASP A 189 31.03 -10.17 -7.64
N ASP A 190 30.19 -11.16 -7.39
CA ASP A 190 29.69 -12.15 -8.35
C ASP A 190 28.23 -11.90 -8.77
N GLY A 191 27.61 -10.79 -8.33
CA GLY A 191 26.25 -10.41 -8.73
C GLY A 191 26.10 -10.09 -10.22
N SER A 192 24.93 -10.32 -10.79
CA SER A 192 24.62 -9.99 -12.18
C SER A 192 24.86 -8.51 -12.48
N ILE A 193 25.44 -8.24 -13.65
CA ILE A 193 25.77 -6.88 -14.07
C ILE A 193 24.51 -6.16 -14.54
N VAL A 194 24.29 -4.98 -13.99
CA VAL A 194 23.23 -4.03 -14.40
C VAL A 194 23.90 -2.82 -15.04
N GLU A 195 23.47 -2.47 -16.24
CA GLU A 195 23.80 -1.21 -16.89
C GLU A 195 23.08 -0.08 -16.17
N GLY A 196 23.85 0.89 -15.68
CA GLY A 196 23.30 2.07 -15.01
C GLY A 196 22.61 3.02 -15.99
N ILE A 197 21.77 3.89 -15.45
CA ILE A 197 21.07 4.91 -16.23
C ILE A 197 22.02 6.08 -16.52
N SER A 198 22.17 6.42 -17.80
CA SER A 198 23.01 7.53 -18.24
C SER A 198 22.61 8.84 -17.59
N GLY A 199 23.58 9.56 -17.02
CA GLY A 199 23.34 10.82 -16.30
C GLY A 199 22.66 10.68 -14.93
N ALA A 200 22.31 9.46 -14.48
CA ALA A 200 21.62 9.21 -13.21
C ALA A 200 22.37 8.18 -12.35
N THR A 201 23.67 8.40 -12.16
CA THR A 201 24.54 7.51 -11.38
C THR A 201 24.02 7.24 -9.97
N MET A 202 23.68 8.29 -9.22
CA MET A 202 23.24 8.15 -7.83
C MET A 202 21.96 7.32 -7.71
N THR A 203 21.01 7.55 -8.62
CA THR A 203 19.76 6.77 -8.69
C THR A 203 20.03 5.32 -9.07
N SER A 204 20.94 5.07 -10.02
CA SER A 204 21.31 3.71 -10.43
C SER A 204 21.92 2.92 -9.27
N GLU A 205 22.80 3.56 -8.50
CA GLU A 205 23.41 2.97 -7.30
C GLU A 205 22.35 2.66 -6.24
N ALA A 206 21.45 3.62 -5.98
CA ALA A 206 20.36 3.46 -5.03
C ALA A 206 19.38 2.34 -5.41
N VAL A 207 19.07 2.15 -6.70
CA VAL A 207 18.18 1.07 -7.15
C VAL A 207 18.82 -0.29 -6.94
N VAL A 208 20.09 -0.47 -7.34
CA VAL A 208 20.80 -1.74 -7.15
C VAL A 208 20.93 -2.06 -5.66
N GLU A 209 21.24 -1.06 -4.83
CA GLU A 209 21.27 -1.21 -3.38
C GLU A 209 19.89 -1.59 -2.82
N MET A 210 18.83 -0.88 -3.21
CA MET A 210 17.45 -1.17 -2.82
C MET A 210 17.05 -2.61 -3.13
N VAL A 211 17.36 -3.11 -4.34
CA VAL A 211 17.04 -4.48 -4.74
C VAL A 211 17.81 -5.48 -3.88
N ASN A 212 19.13 -5.31 -3.73
CA ASN A 212 19.95 -6.23 -2.96
C ASN A 212 19.56 -6.30 -1.48
N ILE A 213 19.41 -5.14 -0.82
CA ILE A 213 19.06 -5.07 0.60
C ILE A 213 17.59 -5.45 0.81
N GLY A 214 16.70 -4.93 -0.04
CA GLY A 214 15.26 -5.13 0.07
C GLY A 214 14.87 -6.60 -0.06
N LEU A 215 15.45 -7.33 -1.03
CA LEU A 215 15.17 -8.75 -1.20
C LEU A 215 15.69 -9.61 -0.04
N ARG A 216 16.84 -9.24 0.55
CA ARG A 216 17.39 -9.97 1.71
C ARG A 216 16.45 -10.03 2.90
N ARG A 217 15.65 -8.98 3.11
CA ARG A 217 14.63 -8.94 4.17
C ARG A 217 13.64 -10.12 4.09
N TYR A 218 13.41 -10.66 2.89
CA TYR A 218 12.45 -11.74 2.66
C TYR A 218 13.02 -13.15 2.84
N LYS A 219 14.27 -13.30 3.28
CA LYS A 219 14.91 -14.62 3.45
C LYS A 219 14.06 -15.58 4.30
N ALA A 220 13.61 -15.14 5.47
CA ALA A 220 12.82 -15.98 6.37
C ALA A 220 11.45 -16.36 5.76
N TYR A 221 10.84 -15.44 5.00
CA TYR A 221 9.56 -15.71 4.32
C TYR A 221 9.71 -16.74 3.19
N LEU A 222 10.74 -16.58 2.35
CA LEU A 222 10.92 -17.40 1.15
C LEU A 222 11.61 -18.74 1.40
N LEU A 223 12.38 -18.87 2.50
CA LEU A 223 13.04 -20.13 2.87
C LEU A 223 12.32 -20.87 4.01
N GLY A 224 11.40 -20.23 4.72
CA GLY A 224 10.74 -20.77 5.92
C GLY A 224 9.59 -21.75 5.65
N HIS A 225 9.65 -22.48 4.53
CA HIS A 225 8.68 -23.51 4.16
C HIS A 225 8.73 -24.74 5.06
#